data_AF-A0A4R1GQT0-F1
#
_entry.id   AF-A0A4R1GQT0-F1
#
_cell.length_a   1.000
_cell.length_b   1.000
_cell.length_c   1.000
_cell.angle_alpha   90.00
_cell.angle_beta   90.00
_cell.angle_gamma   90.00
#
_symmetry.space_group_name_H-M   'P 1'
#
loop_
_entity.id
_entity.type
_entity.pdbx_description
1 polymer ?
#
loop_
_entity_poly.entity_id
_entity_poly.type
_entity_poly.pdbx_seq_one_letter_code
_entity_poly.pdbx_strand_id
1 'polypeptide(L)' 'MMVTMATELEANKRASAFGSKYNSGLTKREYIATQALSTLIASEEYVDSDSVAELAVEYADALLRKLSQ' A
#
# COMPACT_ATOMS: atom_id res chain seq x y z
N MET A 1 -11.60 6.23 -24.32
CA MET A 1 -10.21 5.86 -23.96
C MET A 1 -10.26 4.53 -23.25
N MET A 2 -9.52 3.51 -23.73
CA MET A 2 -9.33 2.28 -22.95
C MET A 2 -8.22 2.54 -21.93
N VAL A 3 -8.58 2.57 -20.64
CA VAL A 3 -7.59 2.58 -19.55
C VAL A 3 -7.00 1.18 -19.50
N THR A 4 -5.68 1.06 -19.62
CA THR A 4 -5.01 -0.24 -19.49
C THR A 4 -4.82 -0.55 -18.00
N MET A 5 -4.84 -1.83 -17.62
CA MET A 5 -4.64 -2.25 -16.22
C MET A 5 -3.39 -1.64 -15.57
N ALA A 6 -2.30 -1.51 -16.33
CA ALA A 6 -1.07 -0.88 -15.86
C ALA A 6 -1.29 0.61 -15.48
N THR A 7 -2.14 1.31 -16.23
CA THR A 7 -2.48 2.71 -15.97
C THR A 7 -3.36 2.86 -14.73
N GLU A 8 -4.30 1.93 -14.51
CA GLU A 8 -5.18 1.92 -13.34
C GLU A 8 -4.42 1.60 -12.05
N LEU A 9 -3.51 0.62 -12.10
CA LEU A 9 -2.66 0.27 -10.96
C LEU A 9 -1.79 1.46 -10.51
N GLU A 10 -1.14 2.14 -11.46
CA GLU A 10 -0.31 3.31 -11.16
C GLU A 10 -1.14 4.49 -10.64
N ALA A 11 -2.36 4.68 -11.16
CA ALA A 11 -3.29 5.67 -10.63
C ALA A 11 -3.71 5.32 -9.18
N ASN A 12 -4.00 4.05 -8.91
CA ASN A 12 -4.38 3.59 -7.58
C ASN A 12 -3.25 3.73 -6.56
N LYS A 13 -1.98 3.48 -6.94
CA LYS A 13 -0.83 3.69 -6.06
C LYS A 13 -0.69 5.15 -5.60
N ARG A 14 -1.01 6.11 -6.47
CA ARG A 14 -0.86 7.55 -6.22
C ARG A 14 -2.15 8.23 -5.72
N ALA A 15 -3.28 7.54 -5.78
CA ALA A 15 -4.55 8.06 -5.31
C ALA A 15 -4.53 8.24 -3.79
N SER A 16 -5.24 9.25 -3.29
CA SER A 16 -5.45 9.44 -1.85
C SER A 16 -6.09 8.20 -1.22
N ALA A 17 -5.60 7.78 -0.06
CA ALA A 17 -6.18 6.68 0.71
C ALA A 17 -7.58 7.00 1.22
N PHE A 18 -7.85 8.27 1.50
CA PHE A 18 -9.11 8.74 2.06
C PHE A 18 -9.72 9.83 1.19
N GLY A 19 -11.05 9.97 1.26
CA GLY A 19 -11.76 11.06 0.58
C GLY A 19 -11.35 12.43 1.10
N SER A 20 -11.63 13.49 0.33
CA SER A 20 -11.19 14.87 0.59
C SER A 20 -11.53 15.44 1.97
N LYS A 21 -12.48 14.83 2.69
CA LYS A 21 -12.85 15.21 4.06
C LYS A 21 -11.85 14.72 5.13
N TYR A 22 -11.05 13.71 4.82
CA TYR A 22 -10.08 13.11 5.73
C TYR A 22 -8.70 13.26 5.09
N ASN A 23 -8.06 14.40 5.33
CA ASN A 23 -6.74 14.66 4.75
C ASN A 23 -5.65 14.06 5.64
N SER A 24 -5.39 12.75 5.49
CA SER A 24 -4.22 12.12 6.11
C SER A 24 -2.92 12.45 5.38
N GLY A 25 -3.00 12.94 4.13
CA GLY A 25 -1.87 13.13 3.23
C GLY A 25 -1.29 11.82 2.65
N LEU A 26 -1.83 10.65 3.03
CA LEU A 26 -1.34 9.36 2.57
C LEU A 26 -2.01 8.91 1.28
N THR A 27 -1.23 8.34 0.38
CA THR A 27 -1.71 7.57 -0.76
C THR A 27 -2.24 6.21 -0.32
N LYS A 28 -3.07 5.56 -1.15
CA LYS A 28 -3.58 4.19 -0.90
C LYS A 28 -2.43 3.23 -0.62
N ARG A 29 -1.33 3.32 -1.37
CA ARG A 29 -0.15 2.49 -1.20
C ARG A 29 0.50 2.69 0.16
N GLU A 30 0.76 3.94 0.55
CA GLU A 30 1.39 4.28 1.83
C GLU A 30 0.52 3.89 3.02
N TYR A 31 -0.80 4.09 2.91
CA TYR A 31 -1.71 3.67 3.96
C TYR A 31 -1.69 2.15 4.16
N ILE A 32 -1.81 1.37 3.08
CA ILE A 32 -1.77 -0.10 3.16
C ILE A 32 -0.41 -0.57 3.70
N ALA A 33 0.69 0.02 3.22
CA ALA A 33 2.03 -0.31 3.70
C ALA A 33 2.17 -0.01 5.21
N THR A 34 1.61 1.11 5.69
CA THR A 34 1.63 1.46 7.12
C THR A 34 0.85 0.45 7.97
N GLN A 35 -0.30 -0.02 7.48
CA GLN A 35 -1.09 -1.04 8.17
C GLN A 35 -0.38 -2.41 8.20
N ALA A 36 0.24 -2.80 7.10
CA ALA A 36 1.06 -4.01 7.03
C ALA A 36 2.27 -3.91 7.97
N LEU A 37 2.98 -2.79 7.93
CA LEU A 37 4.14 -2.51 8.79
C LEU A 37 3.77 -2.60 10.28
N SER A 38 2.65 -1.98 10.68
CA SER A 38 2.17 -2.02 12.07
C SER A 38 1.89 -3.44 12.57
N THR A 39 1.45 -4.31 11.67
CA THR A 39 1.18 -5.73 11.98
C THR A 39 2.48 -6.53 12.04
N LEU A 40 3.40 -6.30 11.10
CA LEU A 40 4.67 -7.04 11.00
C LEU A 40 5.62 -6.70 12.16
N ILE A 41 5.73 -5.41 12.54
CA ILE A 41 6.56 -4.98 13.68
C ILE A 41 6.03 -5.57 15.00
N ALA A 42 4.72 -5.81 15.11
CA ALA A 42 4.13 -6.41 16.30
C ALA A 42 4.38 -7.94 16.39
N SER A 43 4.93 -8.57 15.36
CA SER A 43 5.26 -10.00 15.34
C SER A 43 6.69 -10.23 15.84
N GLU A 44 6.86 -11.14 16.80
CA GLU A 44 8.17 -11.53 17.35
C GLU A 44 9.08 -12.23 16.33
N GLU A 45 8.54 -12.62 15.17
CA GLU A 45 9.25 -13.34 14.12
C GLU A 45 10.22 -12.45 13.33
N TYR A 46 10.01 -11.13 13.33
CA TYR A 46 10.81 -10.20 12.54
C TYR A 46 11.71 -9.33 13.41
N VAL A 47 13.03 -9.57 13.33
CA VAL A 47 14.04 -8.84 14.10
C VAL A 47 14.65 -7.68 13.28
N ASP A 48 14.61 -7.79 11.95
CA ASP A 48 15.17 -6.80 11.03
C ASP A 48 14.11 -5.82 10.53
N SER A 49 14.25 -4.55 10.92
CA SER A 49 13.30 -3.48 10.57
C SER A 49 13.28 -3.17 9.07
N ASP A 50 14.41 -3.32 8.38
CA ASP A 50 14.52 -2.96 6.97
C ASP A 50 13.78 -3.98 6.11
N SER A 51 14.03 -5.27 6.35
CA SER A 51 13.29 -6.37 5.72
C SER A 51 11.77 -6.27 5.96
N VAL A 52 11.35 -5.86 7.15
CA VAL A 52 9.93 -5.67 7.48
C VAL A 52 9.31 -4.52 6.70
N ALA A 53 10.03 -3.40 6.55
CA ALA A 53 9.57 -2.27 5.77
C ALA A 53 9.41 -2.63 4.28
N GLU A 54 10.38 -3.37 3.71
CA GLU A 54 10.31 -3.86 2.34
C GLU A 54 9.10 -4.78 2.12
N LEU A 55 8.89 -5.73 3.03
CA LEU A 55 7.78 -6.67 2.97
C LEU A 55 6.41 -5.96 3.06
N ALA A 56 6.28 -4.96 3.93
CA ALA A 56 5.07 -4.17 4.06
C ALA A 56 4.71 -3.44 2.75
N VAL A 57 5.72 -2.92 2.05
CA VAL A 57 5.56 -2.28 0.75
C VAL A 57 5.16 -3.29 -0.33
N GLU A 58 5.76 -4.47 -0.33
CA GLU A 58 5.40 -5.55 -1.26
C GLU A 58 3.93 -5.98 -1.08
N TYR A 59 3.48 -6.14 0.16
CA TYR A 59 2.08 -6.44 0.47
C TYR A 59 1.14 -5.36 -0.07
N ALA A 60 1.49 -4.09 0.07
CA ALA A 60 0.70 -2.99 -0.47
C ALA A 60 0.57 -3.07 -2.00
N ASP A 61 1.69 -3.32 -2.69
CA ASP A 61 1.70 -3.45 -4.15
C ASP A 61 0.98 -4.72 -4.63
N ALA A 62 1.04 -5.82 -3.89
CA ALA A 62 0.30 -7.04 -4.17
C ALA A 62 -1.22 -6.85 -4.00
N LEU A 63 -1.65 -6.18 -2.93
CA LEU A 63 -3.07 -5.91 -2.69
C LEU A 63 -3.66 -4.98 -3.76
N LEU A 64 -2.96 -3.89 -4.11
CA LEU A 64 -3.42 -2.98 -5.16
C LEU A 64 -3.52 -3.66 -6.52
N ARG A 65 -2.59 -4.57 -6.85
CA ARG A 65 -2.70 -5.42 -8.04
C ARG A 65 -3.95 -6.28 -8.02
N LYS A 66 -4.22 -6.97 -6.91
CA LYS A 66 -5.39 -7.85 -6.76
C LYS A 66 -6.72 -7.09 -6.87
N LEU A 67 -6.77 -5.84 -6.41
CA LEU A 67 -7.96 -5.01 -6.46
C LEU A 67 -8.19 -4.33 -7.82
N SER A 68 -7.19 -4.31 -8.69
CA SER A 68 -7.28 -3.74 -10.05
C SER A 68 -7.48 -4.83 -11.12
N GLN A 69 -7.80 -6.07 -10.71
CA GLN A 69 -8.14 -7.22 -11.55
C GLN A 69 -9.67 -7.38 -11.63
#